data_AF-A0A417KY86-F1
#
_entry.id   AF-A0A417KY86-F1
#
_cell.length_a   1.000
_cell.length_b   1.000
_cell.length_c   1.000
_cell.angle_alpha   90.00
_cell.angle_beta   90.00
_cell.angle_gamma   90.00
#
_symmetry.space_group_name_H-M   'P 1'
#
loop_
_entity.id
_entity.type
_entity.pdbx_description
1 polymer ?
#
loop_
_entity_poly.entity_id
_entity_poly.type
_entity_poly.pdbx_seq_one_letter_code
_entity_poly.pdbx_strand_id
1 'polypeptide(L)'
;MLKQYFKRIGAKRMVIMLLGNVFLGMGVSIFKLSEMGIDPFSGMVMALAEVLGIGYPVFLILVNLVLLFVEVKFGREMIGAGTVVNACLLGYIVTFFYTIWVRMFGGVPQNFAVRLALVCIAIIVMSFGVSMYQTADVGVAPWDSLSLILIKRHHKLPYFGYRIIGDAIAALVCWFAGGIVGIGTAVCAFGLGPFISFFDTHFSKKLVEK
;
A
#
# COMPACT_ATOMS: atom_id res chain seq x y z
N MET A 1 -11.83 5.25 -26.94
CA MET A 1 -10.86 5.80 -25.96
C MET A 1 -10.30 4.74 -24.99
N LEU A 2 -11.11 4.00 -24.21
CA LEU A 2 -10.60 2.94 -23.30
C LEU A 2 -9.82 1.81 -24.00
N LYS A 3 -10.32 1.28 -25.12
CA LYS A 3 -9.59 0.25 -25.90
C LYS A 3 -8.23 0.72 -26.40
N GLN A 4 -8.05 2.02 -26.65
CA GLN A 4 -6.79 2.62 -27.11
C GLN A 4 -5.81 2.84 -25.95
N TYR A 5 -6.31 3.12 -24.76
CA TYR A 5 -5.54 3.24 -23.52
C TYR A 5 -4.96 1.88 -23.08
N PHE A 6 -5.79 0.82 -23.08
CA PHE A 6 -5.34 -0.56 -22.85
C PHE A 6 -4.34 -1.05 -23.91
N LYS A 7 -4.53 -0.65 -25.18
CA LYS A 7 -3.62 -0.98 -26.28
C LYS A 7 -2.27 -0.22 -26.19
N ARG A 8 -2.24 0.96 -25.55
CA ARG A 8 -1.01 1.74 -25.27
C ARG A 8 -0.22 1.25 -24.06
N ILE A 9 -0.92 0.82 -23.00
CA ILE A 9 -0.29 0.28 -21.79
C ILE A 9 0.29 -1.12 -22.02
N GLY A 10 -0.37 -1.92 -22.87
CA GLY A 10 -0.03 -3.31 -23.11
C GLY A 10 -0.57 -4.23 -22.02
N ALA A 11 -1.19 -5.34 -22.41
CA ALA A 11 -1.77 -6.32 -21.49
C ALA A 11 -0.77 -6.80 -20.42
N LYS A 12 0.52 -6.84 -20.77
CA LYS A 12 1.62 -7.18 -19.88
C LYS A 12 1.72 -6.27 -18.65
N ARG A 13 1.69 -4.95 -18.81
CA ARG A 13 1.78 -4.00 -17.68
C ARG A 13 0.57 -4.09 -16.75
N MET A 14 -0.61 -4.36 -17.32
CA MET A 14 -1.81 -4.59 -16.51
C MET A 14 -1.75 -5.88 -15.69
N VAL A 15 -1.27 -6.97 -16.28
CA VAL A 15 -1.08 -8.23 -15.54
C VAL A 15 -0.04 -8.03 -14.43
N ILE A 16 1.05 -7.32 -14.70
CA ILE A 16 2.08 -7.00 -13.68
C ILE A 16 1.47 -6.17 -12.56
N MET A 17 0.65 -5.15 -12.87
CA MET A 17 -0.03 -4.35 -11.84
C MET A 17 -1.02 -5.15 -11.01
N LEU A 18 -1.80 -6.04 -11.63
CA LEU A 18 -2.75 -6.90 -10.91
C LEU A 18 -2.02 -7.85 -9.97
N LEU A 19 -0.95 -8.50 -10.45
CA LEU A 19 -0.10 -9.35 -9.62
C LEU A 19 0.57 -8.55 -8.49
N GLY A 20 1.05 -7.34 -8.79
CA GLY A 20 1.62 -6.43 -7.80
C GLY A 20 0.63 -6.13 -6.67
N ASN A 21 -0.63 -5.83 -7.00
CA ASN A 21 -1.69 -5.61 -6.00
C ASN A 21 -2.00 -6.86 -5.17
N VAL A 22 -1.93 -8.05 -5.76
CA VAL A 22 -2.10 -9.33 -5.03
C VAL A 22 -0.98 -9.51 -4.01
N PHE A 23 0.29 -9.36 -4.40
CA PHE A 23 1.43 -9.46 -3.49
C PHE A 23 1.43 -8.35 -2.44
N LEU A 24 1.07 -7.12 -2.82
CA LEU A 24 0.92 -5.99 -1.91
C LEU A 24 -0.11 -6.30 -0.83
N GLY A 25 -1.32 -6.71 -1.22
CA GLY A 25 -2.37 -7.08 -0.28
C GLY A 25 -2.02 -8.29 0.59
N MET A 26 -1.29 -9.26 0.03
CA MET A 26 -0.74 -10.39 0.80
C MET A 26 0.23 -9.91 1.88
N GLY A 27 1.21 -9.07 1.53
CA GLY A 27 2.16 -8.50 2.50
C GLY A 27 1.47 -7.72 3.62
N VAL A 28 0.53 -6.84 3.27
CA VAL A 28 -0.29 -6.07 4.23
C VAL A 28 -1.10 -7.01 5.15
N SER A 29 -1.65 -8.11 4.62
CA SER A 29 -2.38 -9.08 5.44
C SER A 29 -1.49 -9.84 6.44
N ILE A 30 -0.25 -10.16 6.07
CA ILE A 30 0.73 -10.82 6.97
C ILE A 30 1.14 -9.83 8.06
N PHE A 31 1.34 -8.56 7.71
CA PHE A 31 1.55 -7.50 8.69
C PHE A 31 0.41 -7.39 9.69
N LYS A 32 -0.83 -7.38 9.19
CA LYS A 32 -2.02 -7.38 10.04
C LYS A 32 -2.05 -8.59 10.98
N LEU A 33 -1.67 -9.78 10.50
CA LEU A 33 -1.59 -10.99 11.32
C LEU A 33 -0.50 -10.89 12.40
N SER A 34 0.59 -10.16 12.16
CA SER A 34 1.67 -10.07 13.14
C SER A 34 1.28 -9.28 14.41
N GLU A 35 0.29 -8.39 14.34
CA GLU A 35 -0.07 -7.44 15.40
C GLU A 35 1.12 -6.64 15.94
N MET A 36 2.19 -6.46 15.16
CA MET A 36 3.39 -5.70 15.57
C MET A 36 3.40 -4.28 15.02
N GLY A 37 2.33 -3.86 14.35
CA GLY A 37 2.24 -2.62 13.59
C GLY A 37 2.52 -2.82 12.11
N ILE A 38 1.98 -1.92 11.30
CA ILE A 38 2.00 -1.95 9.83
C ILE A 38 2.44 -0.59 9.29
N ASP A 39 2.50 -0.41 7.97
CA ASP A 39 2.70 0.89 7.36
C ASP A 39 1.69 1.93 7.87
N PRO A 40 2.10 3.20 8.05
CA PRO A 40 1.27 4.20 8.72
C PRO A 40 -0.10 4.45 8.08
N PHE A 41 -0.19 4.38 6.74
CA PHE A 41 -1.45 4.59 6.03
C PHE A 41 -2.43 3.45 6.27
N SER A 42 -2.01 2.19 6.03
CA SER A 42 -2.86 1.03 6.30
C SER A 42 -3.23 0.95 7.78
N GLY A 43 -2.29 1.25 8.68
CA GLY A 43 -2.53 1.29 10.12
C GLY A 43 -3.59 2.31 10.52
N MET A 44 -3.48 3.55 10.01
CA MET A 44 -4.47 4.60 10.20
C MET A 44 -5.87 4.17 9.73
N VAL A 45 -5.96 3.61 8.52
CA VAL A 45 -7.24 3.17 7.95
C VAL A 45 -7.83 2.01 8.76
N MET A 46 -7.02 1.04 9.19
CA MET A 46 -7.48 -0.07 10.02
C MET A 46 -7.98 0.42 11.38
N ALA A 47 -7.22 1.28 12.07
CA ALA A 47 -7.58 1.80 13.38
C ALA A 47 -8.87 2.64 13.34
N LEU A 48 -8.98 3.54 12.35
CA LEU A 48 -10.19 4.34 12.17
C LEU A 48 -11.40 3.48 11.77
N ALA A 49 -11.20 2.45 10.95
CA ALA A 49 -12.27 1.51 10.60
C ALA A 49 -12.81 0.79 11.85
N GLU A 50 -11.93 0.37 12.76
CA GLU A 50 -12.30 -0.26 14.04
C GLU A 50 -13.06 0.71 14.96
N VAL A 51 -12.59 1.96 15.10
CA VAL A 51 -13.29 2.98 15.90
C VAL A 51 -14.69 3.28 15.36
N LEU A 52 -14.86 3.29 14.03
CA LEU A 52 -16.15 3.56 13.39
C LEU A 52 -17.04 2.32 13.25
N GLY A 53 -16.54 1.12 13.58
CA GLY A 53 -17.26 -0.14 13.40
C GLY A 53 -17.53 -0.50 11.93
N ILE A 54 -16.74 0.04 11.00
CA ILE A 54 -16.88 -0.20 9.56
C ILE A 54 -15.86 -1.26 9.14
N GLY A 55 -16.24 -2.18 8.25
CA GLY A 55 -15.31 -3.16 7.70
C GLY A 55 -14.13 -2.49 6.98
N TYR A 56 -12.90 -2.94 7.27
CA TYR A 56 -11.67 -2.41 6.66
C TYR A 56 -11.73 -2.22 5.13
N PRO A 57 -12.23 -3.19 4.32
CA PRO A 57 -12.33 -2.99 2.87
C PRO A 57 -13.17 -1.78 2.48
N VAL A 58 -14.32 -1.61 3.14
CA VAL A 58 -15.27 -0.54 2.83
C VAL A 58 -14.68 0.80 3.25
N PHE A 59 -14.07 0.86 4.44
CA PHE A 59 -13.47 2.09 4.93
C PHE A 59 -12.27 2.52 4.08
N LEU A 60 -11.43 1.58 3.64
CA LEU A 60 -10.33 1.85 2.73
C LEU A 60 -10.84 2.43 1.40
N ILE A 61 -11.94 1.92 0.85
CA ILE A 61 -12.57 2.48 -0.35
C ILE A 61 -13.04 3.91 -0.10
N LEU A 62 -13.71 4.18 1.02
CA LEU A 62 -14.19 5.51 1.36
C LEU A 62 -13.04 6.52 1.45
N VAL A 63 -11.95 6.16 2.15
CA VAL A 63 -10.75 7.00 2.25
C VAL A 63 -10.15 7.22 0.86
N ASN A 64 -9.99 6.16 0.07
CA ASN A 64 -9.46 6.28 -1.29
C ASN A 64 -10.36 7.09 -2.21
N LEU A 65 -11.69 7.09 -2.06
CA LEU A 65 -12.60 7.94 -2.81
C LEU A 65 -12.39 9.42 -2.50
N VAL A 66 -12.17 9.77 -1.23
CA VAL A 66 -11.84 11.14 -0.82
C VAL A 66 -10.49 11.55 -1.42
N LEU A 67 -9.49 10.68 -1.36
CA LEU A 67 -8.17 10.94 -1.94
C LEU A 67 -8.23 11.07 -3.47
N LEU A 68 -8.99 10.20 -4.13
CA LEU A 68 -9.26 10.27 -5.57
C LEU A 68 -9.93 11.57 -5.96
N PHE A 69 -10.87 12.10 -5.15
CA PHE A 69 -11.49 13.39 -5.44
C PHE A 69 -10.46 14.53 -5.43
N VAL A 70 -9.54 14.51 -4.46
CA VAL A 70 -8.41 15.47 -4.42
C VAL A 70 -7.51 15.28 -5.64
N GLU A 71 -7.18 14.04 -5.99
CA GLU A 71 -6.36 13.71 -7.16
C GLU A 71 -7.01 14.14 -8.47
N VAL A 72 -8.33 13.96 -8.63
CA VAL A 72 -9.10 14.44 -9.79
C VAL A 72 -9.08 15.97 -9.85
N LYS A 73 -8.99 16.68 -8.73
CA LYS A 73 -8.96 18.14 -8.74
C LYS A 73 -7.56 18.72 -9.02
N PHE A 74 -6.50 18.07 -8.52
CA PHE A 74 -5.16 18.64 -8.48
C PHE A 74 -4.09 17.85 -9.25
N GLY A 75 -4.39 16.63 -9.72
CA GLY A 75 -3.39 15.70 -10.24
C GLY A 75 -3.95 14.69 -11.24
N ARG A 76 -4.90 15.09 -12.10
CA ARG A 76 -5.59 14.20 -13.08
C ARG A 76 -4.66 13.34 -13.93
N GLU A 77 -3.43 13.79 -14.16
CA GLU A 77 -2.41 13.09 -14.93
C GLU A 77 -1.93 11.79 -14.27
N MET A 78 -2.10 11.66 -12.94
CA MET A 78 -1.64 10.50 -12.15
C MET A 78 -2.68 9.38 -12.04
N ILE A 79 -3.92 9.67 -12.47
CA ILE A 79 -5.04 8.74 -12.42
C ILE A 79 -4.93 7.76 -13.59
N GLY A 80 -4.82 6.48 -13.25
CA GLY A 80 -4.86 5.39 -14.22
C GLY A 80 -5.72 4.22 -13.76
N ALA A 81 -5.72 3.15 -14.56
CA ALA A 81 -6.42 1.92 -14.23
C ALA A 81 -5.90 1.29 -12.93
N GLY A 82 -4.60 1.43 -12.66
CA GLY A 82 -3.96 0.97 -11.41
C GLY A 82 -4.47 1.70 -10.17
N THR A 83 -4.74 3.00 -10.27
CA THR A 83 -5.29 3.79 -9.16
C THR A 83 -6.66 3.26 -8.74
N VAL A 84 -7.54 2.97 -9.71
CA VAL A 84 -8.89 2.45 -9.44
C VAL A 84 -8.84 1.02 -8.91
N VAL A 85 -7.98 0.18 -9.49
CA VAL A 85 -7.79 -1.20 -9.03
C VAL A 85 -7.28 -1.21 -7.59
N ASN A 86 -6.26 -0.42 -7.27
CA ASN A 86 -5.73 -0.34 -5.91
C ASN A 86 -6.77 0.23 -4.93
N ALA A 87 -7.45 1.31 -5.31
CA ALA A 87 -8.46 1.95 -4.48
C ALA A 87 -9.62 1.01 -4.10
N CYS A 88 -10.05 0.17 -5.03
CA CYS A 88 -11.22 -0.69 -4.86
C CYS A 88 -10.87 -2.12 -4.41
N LEU A 89 -9.83 -2.74 -4.96
CA LEU A 89 -9.54 -4.16 -4.74
C LEU A 89 -8.59 -4.42 -3.56
N LEU A 90 -7.68 -3.50 -3.23
CA LEU A 90 -6.64 -3.77 -2.23
C LEU A 90 -7.22 -4.22 -0.89
N GLY A 91 -8.24 -3.52 -0.39
CA GLY A 91 -8.87 -3.84 0.90
C GLY A 91 -9.49 -5.23 0.95
N TYR A 92 -10.11 -5.67 -0.15
CA TYR A 92 -10.66 -7.02 -0.28
C TYR A 92 -9.57 -8.08 -0.38
N ILE A 93 -8.51 -7.83 -1.14
CA ILE A 93 -7.36 -8.74 -1.24
C ILE A 93 -6.74 -8.96 0.14
N VAL A 94 -6.50 -7.89 0.89
CA VAL A 94 -5.96 -7.94 2.25
C VAL A 94 -6.86 -8.78 3.16
N THR A 95 -8.17 -8.56 3.11
CA THR A 95 -9.13 -9.27 3.96
C THR A 95 -9.24 -10.76 3.59
N PHE A 96 -9.18 -11.07 2.30
CA PHE A 96 -9.18 -12.44 1.79
C PHE A 96 -7.95 -13.21 2.30
N PHE A 97 -6.75 -12.67 2.09
CA PHE A 97 -5.53 -13.32 2.57
C PHE A 97 -5.47 -13.39 4.09
N TYR A 98 -5.84 -12.31 4.80
CA TYR A 98 -5.90 -12.31 6.25
C TYR A 98 -6.77 -13.45 6.79
N THR A 99 -7.94 -13.66 6.20
CA THR A 99 -8.84 -14.76 6.59
C THR A 99 -8.22 -16.13 6.36
N ILE A 100 -7.48 -16.31 5.26
CA ILE A 100 -6.74 -17.55 4.97
C ILE A 100 -5.64 -17.77 6.01
N TRP A 101 -4.83 -16.75 6.31
CA TRP A 101 -3.75 -16.87 7.29
C TRP A 101 -4.26 -17.19 8.68
N VAL A 102 -5.31 -16.51 9.15
CA VAL A 102 -5.92 -16.77 10.46
C VAL A 102 -6.42 -18.21 10.54
N ARG A 103 -7.04 -18.74 9.48
CA ARG A 103 -7.48 -20.15 9.44
C ARG A 103 -6.31 -21.14 9.46
N MET A 104 -5.21 -20.84 8.75
CA MET A 104 -4.04 -21.73 8.71
C MET A 104 -3.24 -21.74 10.02
N PHE A 105 -3.10 -20.58 10.67
CA PHE A 105 -2.38 -20.45 11.95
C PHE A 105 -3.24 -20.70 13.18
N GLY A 106 -4.56 -20.87 13.03
CA GLY A 106 -5.49 -21.08 14.14
C GLY A 106 -5.71 -19.83 15.01
N GLY A 107 -5.41 -18.64 14.48
CA GLY A 107 -5.45 -17.37 15.21
C GLY A 107 -4.18 -16.55 15.03
N VAL A 108 -4.06 -15.50 15.85
CA VAL A 108 -2.84 -14.69 15.89
C VAL A 108 -1.75 -15.45 16.66
N PRO A 109 -0.55 -15.65 16.09
CA PRO A 109 0.54 -16.33 16.81
C PRO A 109 0.90 -15.56 18.09
N GLN A 110 0.99 -16.22 19.24
CA GLN A 110 1.40 -15.56 20.49
C GLN A 110 2.92 -15.43 20.64
N ASN A 111 3.68 -16.30 19.97
CA ASN A 111 5.14 -16.29 20.05
C ASN A 111 5.73 -15.06 19.37
N PHE A 112 6.45 -14.24 20.14
CA PHE A 112 7.12 -13.04 19.65
C PHE A 112 8.06 -13.31 18.47
N ALA A 113 8.85 -14.39 18.53
CA ALA A 113 9.76 -14.77 17.44
C ALA A 113 9.03 -15.07 16.13
N VAL A 114 7.83 -15.67 16.21
CA VAL A 114 6.99 -15.95 15.03
C VAL A 114 6.41 -14.65 14.48
N ARG A 115 5.91 -13.76 15.34
CA ARG A 115 5.42 -12.44 14.91
C ARG A 115 6.51 -11.62 14.22
N LEU A 116 7.73 -11.64 14.75
CA LEU A 116 8.88 -10.95 14.16
C LEU A 116 9.26 -11.55 12.79
N ALA A 117 9.27 -12.88 12.67
CA ALA A 117 9.50 -13.54 11.39
C ALA A 117 8.43 -13.17 10.36
N LEU A 118 7.15 -13.08 10.78
CA LEU A 118 6.06 -12.63 9.92
C LEU A 118 6.26 -11.19 9.44
N VAL A 119 6.70 -10.27 10.30
CA VAL A 119 7.06 -8.89 9.91
C VAL A 119 8.15 -8.90 8.84
N CYS A 120 9.22 -9.66 9.03
CA CYS A 120 10.31 -9.75 8.06
C CYS A 120 9.82 -10.29 6.70
N ILE A 121 9.01 -11.34 6.70
CA ILE A 121 8.41 -11.90 5.48
C ILE A 121 7.47 -10.89 4.83
N ALA A 122 6.65 -10.20 5.63
CA ALA A 122 5.69 -9.23 5.16
C ALA A 122 6.38 -8.08 4.43
N ILE A 123 7.52 -7.57 4.92
CA ILE A 123 8.29 -6.52 4.24
C ILE A 123 8.77 -6.97 2.87
N ILE A 124 9.30 -8.18 2.78
CA ILE A 124 9.82 -8.71 1.51
C ILE A 124 8.69 -8.83 0.49
N VAL A 125 7.58 -9.47 0.88
CA VAL A 125 6.41 -9.70 0.01
C VAL A 125 5.76 -8.37 -0.38
N MET A 126 5.59 -7.46 0.59
CA MET A 126 5.01 -6.14 0.35
C MET A 126 5.88 -5.29 -0.56
N SER A 127 7.20 -5.24 -0.31
CA SER A 127 8.14 -4.47 -1.15
C SER A 127 8.18 -4.98 -2.59
N PHE A 128 8.10 -6.30 -2.77
CA PHE A 128 7.99 -6.90 -4.10
C PHE A 128 6.69 -6.50 -4.81
N GLY A 129 5.55 -6.54 -4.10
CA GLY A 129 4.26 -6.10 -4.62
C GLY A 129 4.24 -4.61 -5.00
N VAL A 130 4.74 -3.74 -4.12
CA VAL A 130 4.87 -2.29 -4.38
C VAL A 130 5.76 -2.04 -5.60
N SER A 131 6.90 -2.71 -5.69
CA SER A 131 7.81 -2.60 -6.83
C SER A 131 7.11 -2.95 -8.15
N MET A 132 6.44 -4.11 -8.24
CA MET A 132 5.69 -4.49 -9.45
C MET A 132 4.59 -3.49 -9.81
N TYR A 133 3.84 -3.03 -8.80
CA TYR A 133 2.78 -2.05 -8.99
C TYR A 133 3.31 -0.72 -9.53
N GLN A 134 4.39 -0.19 -8.94
CA GLN A 134 4.98 1.08 -9.32
C GLN A 134 5.63 1.01 -10.71
N THR A 135 6.43 -0.03 -11.00
CA THR A 135 7.10 -0.14 -12.31
C THR A 135 6.11 -0.40 -13.47
N ALA A 136 4.90 -0.88 -13.19
CA ALA A 136 3.87 -1.03 -14.22
C ALA A 136 3.39 0.30 -14.80
N ASP A 137 3.55 1.42 -14.08
CA ASP A 137 3.23 2.79 -14.54
C ASP A 137 1.83 2.94 -15.15
N VAL A 138 0.84 2.28 -14.53
CA VAL A 138 -0.57 2.27 -14.97
C VAL A 138 -1.47 3.12 -14.09
N GLY A 139 -0.89 4.05 -13.33
CA GLY A 139 -1.56 4.93 -12.37
C GLY A 139 -1.02 4.76 -10.96
N VAL A 140 -0.90 5.87 -10.22
CA VAL A 140 -0.30 5.96 -8.88
C VAL A 140 -1.39 5.82 -7.81
N ALA A 141 -1.05 5.30 -6.63
CA ALA A 141 -2.01 5.05 -5.57
C ALA A 141 -2.46 6.40 -4.99
N PRO A 142 -3.74 6.61 -4.65
CA PRO A 142 -4.23 7.94 -4.23
C PRO A 142 -3.43 8.56 -3.07
N TRP A 143 -2.97 7.72 -2.13
CA TRP A 143 -2.09 8.14 -1.04
C TRP A 143 -0.68 8.54 -1.50
N ASP A 144 -0.10 7.81 -2.45
CA ASP A 144 1.19 8.13 -3.04
C ASP A 144 1.10 9.37 -3.95
N SER A 145 -0.06 9.58 -4.60
CA SER A 145 -0.34 10.76 -5.42
C SER A 145 -0.37 12.05 -4.59
N LEU A 146 -0.81 11.99 -3.33
CA LEU A 146 -0.84 13.17 -2.45
C LEU A 146 0.54 13.81 -2.27
N SER A 147 1.58 13.01 -2.01
CA SER A 147 2.94 13.52 -1.84
C SER A 147 3.46 14.16 -3.13
N LEU A 148 3.14 13.58 -4.29
CA LEU A 148 3.47 14.13 -5.61
C LEU A 148 2.75 15.46 -5.90
N ILE A 149 1.46 15.56 -5.55
CA ILE A 149 0.67 16.79 -5.69
C ILE A 149 1.24 17.90 -4.81
N LEU A 150 1.61 17.59 -3.57
CA LEU A 150 2.21 18.54 -2.62
C LEU A 150 3.53 19.11 -3.14
N ILE A 151 4.38 18.27 -3.74
CA ILE A 151 5.64 18.71 -4.37
C ILE A 151 5.36 19.65 -5.54
N LYS A 152 4.49 19.24 -6.48
CA LYS A 152 4.12 20.07 -7.65
C LYS A 152 3.61 21.45 -7.22
N ARG A 153 2.93 21.55 -6.08
CA ARG A 153 2.30 22.79 -5.62
C ARG A 153 3.21 23.67 -4.78
N HIS A 154 4.00 23.08 -3.90
CA HIS A 154 4.72 23.84 -2.89
C HIS A 154 6.23 23.91 -3.12
N HIS A 155 6.85 23.04 -3.92
CA HIS A 155 8.29 23.00 -4.30
C HIS A 155 9.33 23.21 -3.17
N LYS A 156 8.90 23.22 -1.90
CA LYS A 156 9.71 23.59 -0.72
C LYS A 156 10.52 22.44 -0.13
N LEU A 157 10.12 21.20 -0.37
CA LEU A 157 10.75 20.00 0.20
C LEU A 157 10.89 18.91 -0.87
N PRO A 158 11.92 18.05 -0.76
CA PRO A 158 12.05 16.87 -1.62
C PRO A 158 10.91 15.88 -1.37
N TYR A 159 10.68 14.97 -2.32
CA TYR A 159 9.62 13.93 -2.26
C TYR A 159 9.59 13.18 -0.93
N PHE A 160 10.77 12.80 -0.45
CA PHE A 160 10.94 12.07 0.80
C PHE A 160 10.44 12.86 2.02
N GLY A 161 10.56 14.19 2.02
CA GLY A 161 10.09 15.05 3.11
C GLY A 161 8.57 15.06 3.22
N TYR A 162 7.85 15.24 2.10
CA TYR A 162 6.38 15.18 2.11
C TYR A 162 5.86 13.79 2.45
N ARG A 163 6.56 12.73 2.01
CA ARG A 163 6.20 11.36 2.36
C ARG A 163 6.34 11.11 3.85
N ILE A 164 7.47 11.49 4.46
CA ILE A 164 7.67 11.35 5.91
C ILE A 164 6.60 12.12 6.69
N ILE A 165 6.27 13.35 6.29
CA ILE A 165 5.25 14.15 7.00
C ILE A 165 3.88 13.47 6.91
N GLY A 166 3.50 13.00 5.72
CA GLY A 166 2.23 12.27 5.53
C GLY A 166 2.18 10.99 6.36
N ASP A 167 3.26 10.21 6.34
CA ASP A 167 3.39 8.97 7.09
C ASP A 167 3.43 9.22 8.61
N ALA A 168 4.05 10.31 9.07
CA ALA A 168 4.04 10.73 10.47
C ALA A 168 2.64 11.15 10.94
N ILE A 169 1.91 11.92 10.12
CA ILE A 169 0.51 12.28 10.42
C ILE A 169 -0.35 11.03 10.48
N ALA A 170 -0.22 10.11 9.53
CA ALA A 170 -0.96 8.86 9.52
C ALA A 170 -0.63 8.00 10.76
N ALA A 171 0.64 7.91 11.15
CA ALA A 171 1.06 7.20 12.36
C ALA A 171 0.49 7.84 13.63
N LEU A 172 0.46 9.18 13.71
CA LEU A 172 -0.15 9.89 14.84
C LEU A 172 -1.66 9.62 14.92
N VAL A 173 -2.37 9.71 13.80
CA VAL A 173 -3.82 9.42 13.75
C VAL A 173 -4.08 7.96 14.11
N CYS A 174 -3.25 7.03 13.62
CA CYS A 174 -3.30 5.62 13.98
C CYS A 174 -3.19 5.43 15.50
N TRP A 175 -2.19 6.06 16.13
CA TRP A 175 -2.02 6.00 17.58
C TRP A 175 -3.23 6.58 18.33
N PHE A 176 -3.71 7.76 17.95
CA PHE A 176 -4.89 8.36 18.59
C PHE A 176 -6.17 7.53 18.40
N ALA A 177 -6.30 6.82 17.27
CA ALA A 177 -7.40 5.91 17.00
C ALA A 177 -7.26 4.56 17.72
N GLY A 178 -6.22 4.36 18.55
CA GLY A 178 -5.99 3.10 19.27
C GLY A 178 -5.34 2.00 18.42
N GLY A 179 -4.83 2.36 17.23
CA GLY A 179 -4.13 1.44 16.34
C GLY A 179 -2.73 1.07 16.82
N ILE A 180 -2.22 -0.04 16.30
CA ILE A 180 -0.91 -0.58 16.67
C ILE A 180 0.19 0.15 15.89
N VAL A 181 0.89 1.06 16.57
CA VAL A 181 2.15 1.65 16.10
C VAL A 181 3.28 1.00 16.89
N GLY A 182 3.98 0.05 16.26
CA GLY A 182 4.94 -0.80 16.95
C GLY A 182 6.23 -1.04 16.16
N ILE A 183 6.94 -2.12 16.53
CA ILE A 183 8.18 -2.53 15.87
C ILE A 183 7.95 -2.74 14.38
N GLY A 184 6.85 -3.37 13.97
CA GLY A 184 6.50 -3.57 12.56
C GLY A 184 6.39 -2.26 11.78
N THR A 185 5.84 -1.19 12.39
CA THR A 185 5.78 0.14 11.77
C THR A 185 7.18 0.77 11.62
N ALA A 186 8.05 0.60 12.61
CA ALA A 186 9.43 1.06 12.51
C ALA A 186 10.20 0.30 11.42
N VAL A 187 10.10 -1.04 11.38
CA VAL A 187 10.77 -1.85 10.36
C VAL A 187 10.18 -1.53 8.97
N CYS A 188 8.88 -1.24 8.84
CA CYS A 188 8.30 -0.70 7.61
C CYS A 188 8.96 0.63 7.20
N ALA A 189 9.02 1.60 8.11
CA ALA A 189 9.53 2.94 7.82
C ALA A 189 10.98 2.93 7.32
N PHE A 190 11.84 2.08 7.91
CA PHE A 190 13.25 1.98 7.51
C PHE A 190 13.50 0.96 6.40
N GLY A 191 12.75 -0.14 6.38
CA GLY A 191 12.99 -1.28 5.50
C GLY A 191 12.34 -1.12 4.12
N LEU A 192 11.12 -0.59 4.02
CA LEU A 192 10.38 -0.57 2.76
C LEU A 192 11.13 0.14 1.65
N GLY A 193 11.71 1.33 1.92
CA GLY A 193 12.40 2.11 0.90
C GLY A 193 13.54 1.35 0.21
N PRO A 194 14.56 0.88 0.96
CA PRO A 194 15.67 0.11 0.40
C PRO A 194 15.22 -1.18 -0.32
N PHE A 195 14.29 -1.94 0.26
CA PHE A 195 13.81 -3.19 -0.36
C PHE A 195 13.03 -2.94 -1.64
N ILE A 196 12.16 -1.92 -1.69
CA ILE A 196 11.45 -1.52 -2.92
C ILE A 196 12.47 -1.13 -4.00
N SER A 197 13.47 -0.30 -3.67
CA SER A 197 14.51 0.10 -4.64
C SER A 197 15.32 -1.09 -5.17
N PHE A 198 15.59 -2.08 -4.30
CA PHE A 198 16.27 -3.31 -4.69
C PHE A 198 15.44 -4.11 -5.70
N PHE A 199 14.16 -4.36 -5.40
CA PHE A 199 13.27 -5.12 -6.29
C PHE A 199 12.97 -4.38 -7.59
N ASP A 200 12.85 -3.05 -7.54
CA ASP A 200 12.59 -2.24 -8.74
C ASP A 200 13.74 -2.38 -9.73
N THR A 201 14.98 -2.26 -9.23
CA THR A 201 16.19 -2.35 -10.06
C THR A 201 16.47 -3.76 -10.56
N HIS A 202 16.27 -4.79 -9.73
CA HIS A 202 16.69 -6.16 -10.07
C HIS A 202 15.62 -6.96 -10.80
N PHE A 203 14.34 -6.75 -10.50
CA PHE A 203 13.22 -7.57 -11.00
C PHE A 203 12.25 -6.77 -11.84
N SER A 204 11.63 -5.74 -11.27
CA SER A 204 10.44 -5.13 -11.89
C SER A 204 10.78 -4.39 -13.19
N LYS A 205 11.89 -3.63 -13.24
CA LYS A 205 12.35 -2.97 -14.47
C LYS A 205 12.63 -3.96 -15.59
N LYS A 206 13.34 -5.06 -15.30
CA LYS A 206 13.61 -6.12 -16.28
C LYS A 206 12.35 -6.83 -16.77
N LEU A 207 11.32 -6.92 -15.92
CA LEU A 207 10.05 -7.54 -16.27
C LEU A 207 9.23 -6.68 -17.24
N VAL A 208 9.28 -5.35 -17.07
CA VAL A 208 8.52 -4.37 -17.85
C VAL A 208 9.22 -3.98 -19.16
N GLU A 209 10.56 -3.98 -19.18
CA GLU A 209 11.37 -3.64 -20.38
C GLU A 209 11.53 -4.78 -21.39
N LYS A 210 11.36 -6.05 -20.96
CA LYS A 210 11.23 -7.21 -21.86
C LYS A 210 9.87 -7.26 -22.54
#